data_AF-A0A6I8TDB0-F1
#
_entry.id   AF-A0A6I8TDB0-F1
#
_cell.length_a   1.000
_cell.length_b   1.000
_cell.length_c   1.000
_cell.angle_alpha   90.00
_cell.angle_beta   90.00
_cell.angle_gamma   90.00
#
_symmetry.space_group_name_H-M   'P 1'
#
loop_
_entity.id
_entity.type
_entity.pdbx_description
1 polymer ?
#
loop_
_entity_poly.entity_id
_entity_poly.type
_entity_poly.pdbx_seq_one_letter_code
_entity_poly.pdbx_strand_id
1 'polypeptide(L)'
;MKLGYFVGILLIIGVVQVRSHSCPVFLTLSSLARHIEDASLVINWGPDCETPPNWIGLYTHNPALSESPPVVKIYVEGQKSGEIVTELKFGKPRLPGGWGYDEVLRHIPKRRAKPLCFDFYLVGHNRDNELETFDCLKIQPNWMFTERSIGNVSLKDLFLPGTHCSACYQTKANINHIFLKRVGYRQDLDIWTQLVFGIRYLDFSVGYHPSHNGTRNFWIMNESYRVGWIVPILHDIRRFAILSEETLVMDFRRFPLGFHNHPEQHLEFLQVLEQELGDLIYHRPHFGDEQNDDTESFHLTIDQMRREGKYILVTYNHAASLNASDLVWAPWKKHSSSFLKHTELGEFMKNLFSQKHPDAPKDIGWSFHGVQGLQSSYTTDESYMMPKERANLINPKLMTMLGGPWSLRANAVLLDYFTNTNLVDMAVHTNRYKTLKSFGEEVVVLDIQ
;
A
#
# COMPACT_ATOMS: atom_id res chain seq x y z
N MET A 1 -44.76 51.12 17.15
CA MET A 1 -44.92 49.87 17.91
C MET A 1 -44.54 48.72 16.98
N LYS A 2 -43.36 48.13 17.18
CA LYS A 2 -42.81 47.06 16.33
C LYS A 2 -43.51 45.74 16.67
N LEU A 3 -44.00 45.02 15.67
CA LEU A 3 -44.29 43.59 15.79
C LEU A 3 -43.65 42.90 14.57
N GLY A 4 -42.58 42.16 14.83
CA GLY A 4 -41.83 41.41 13.82
C GLY A 4 -42.54 40.10 13.48
N TYR A 5 -42.62 39.80 12.19
CA TYR A 5 -42.95 38.47 11.69
C TYR A 5 -41.67 37.64 11.63
N PHE A 6 -41.60 36.60 12.46
CA PHE A 6 -40.64 35.50 12.32
C PHE A 6 -41.12 34.59 11.19
N VAL A 7 -40.37 34.54 10.09
CA VAL A 7 -40.47 33.47 9.09
C VAL A 7 -39.45 32.41 9.49
N GLY A 8 -39.94 31.28 9.99
CA GLY A 8 -39.10 30.10 10.25
C GLY A 8 -38.72 29.43 8.94
N ILE A 9 -37.44 29.52 8.56
CA ILE A 9 -36.86 28.67 7.52
C ILE A 9 -36.50 27.35 8.16
N LEU A 10 -37.24 26.30 7.81
CA LEU A 10 -36.94 24.93 8.18
C LEU A 10 -35.73 24.47 7.35
N LEU A 11 -34.53 24.55 7.92
CA LEU A 11 -33.32 23.96 7.35
C LEU A 11 -33.43 22.43 7.47
N ILE A 12 -33.83 21.78 6.38
CA ILE A 12 -33.66 20.33 6.22
C ILE A 12 -32.16 20.11 6.04
N ILE A 13 -31.46 19.79 7.13
CA ILE A 13 -30.10 19.26 7.08
C ILE A 13 -30.21 17.84 6.49
N GLY A 14 -30.18 17.75 5.17
CA GLY A 14 -29.98 16.49 4.48
C GLY A 14 -28.57 16.00 4.79
N VAL A 15 -28.45 14.97 5.61
CA VAL A 15 -27.21 14.19 5.71
C VAL A 15 -27.01 13.57 4.33
N VAL A 16 -26.13 14.15 3.51
CA VAL A 16 -25.74 13.55 2.23
C VAL A 16 -24.85 12.36 2.55
N GLN A 17 -25.49 11.25 2.89
CA GLN A 17 -24.85 9.95 3.03
C GLN A 17 -24.68 9.39 1.62
N VAL A 18 -23.60 9.78 0.94
CA VAL A 18 -23.24 9.18 -0.36
C VAL A 18 -22.78 7.74 -0.08
N ARG A 19 -23.74 6.83 -0.03
CA ARG A 19 -23.49 5.40 -0.22
C ARG A 19 -23.08 5.23 -1.67
N SER A 20 -21.84 4.82 -1.93
CA SER A 20 -21.49 4.21 -3.21
C SER A 20 -22.40 3.00 -3.38
N HIS A 21 -23.46 3.12 -4.18
CA HIS A 21 -24.51 2.12 -4.33
C HIS A 21 -24.08 0.83 -5.07
N SER A 22 -22.89 0.79 -5.66
CA SER A 22 -22.39 -0.43 -6.31
C SER A 22 -21.54 -1.26 -5.35
N CYS A 23 -21.90 -2.54 -5.22
CA CYS A 23 -21.09 -3.55 -4.54
C CYS A 23 -19.67 -3.60 -5.16
N PRO A 24 -18.59 -3.41 -4.40
CA PRO A 24 -17.24 -3.54 -4.93
C PRO A 24 -17.03 -4.98 -5.38
N VAL A 25 -16.55 -5.17 -6.61
CA VAL A 25 -16.20 -6.46 -7.21
C VAL A 25 -14.82 -6.32 -7.83
N PHE A 26 -13.88 -7.17 -7.44
CA PHE A 26 -12.48 -7.01 -7.81
C PHE A 26 -11.72 -8.34 -7.86
N LEU A 27 -10.58 -8.34 -8.57
CA LEU A 27 -9.66 -9.47 -8.64
C LEU A 27 -8.49 -9.31 -7.69
N THR A 28 -8.12 -10.41 -7.04
CA THR A 28 -6.85 -10.55 -6.33
C THR A 28 -6.14 -11.84 -6.77
N LEU A 29 -4.90 -12.01 -6.34
CA LEU A 29 -4.11 -13.22 -6.56
C LEU A 29 -3.97 -13.99 -5.26
N SER A 30 -4.25 -15.28 -5.28
CA SER A 30 -4.04 -16.13 -4.11
C SER A 30 -2.56 -16.13 -3.70
N SER A 31 -2.27 -15.87 -2.43
CA SER A 31 -0.91 -15.95 -1.88
C SER A 31 -0.42 -17.38 -1.64
N LEU A 32 -1.28 -18.40 -1.78
CA LEU A 32 -0.97 -19.78 -1.40
C LEU A 32 -0.07 -20.50 -2.42
N ALA A 33 0.05 -19.98 -3.63
CA ALA A 33 0.92 -20.55 -4.65
C ALA A 33 2.40 -20.52 -4.24
N ARG A 34 3.22 -21.32 -4.92
CA ARG A 34 4.67 -21.32 -4.70
C ARG A 34 5.36 -20.20 -5.47
N HIS A 35 4.83 -19.89 -6.64
CA HIS A 35 5.26 -18.82 -7.52
C HIS A 35 4.02 -18.00 -7.90
N ILE A 36 4.19 -16.69 -8.08
CA ILE A 36 3.08 -15.80 -8.45
C ILE A 36 2.43 -16.21 -9.78
N GLU A 37 3.20 -16.84 -10.66
CA GLU A 37 2.74 -17.33 -11.96
C GLU A 37 1.68 -18.44 -11.82
N ASP A 38 1.78 -19.22 -10.76
CA ASP A 38 0.86 -20.32 -10.44
C ASP A 38 -0.29 -19.88 -9.51
N ALA A 39 -0.31 -18.59 -9.12
CA ALA A 39 -1.35 -18.02 -8.30
C ALA A 39 -2.69 -18.07 -9.04
N SER A 40 -3.70 -18.62 -8.37
CA SER A 40 -5.07 -18.55 -8.86
C SER A 40 -5.60 -17.12 -8.74
N LEU A 41 -6.36 -16.70 -9.75
CA LEU A 41 -7.18 -15.50 -9.65
C LEU A 41 -8.31 -15.75 -8.66
N VAL A 42 -8.58 -14.76 -7.82
CA VAL A 42 -9.64 -14.79 -6.82
C VAL A 42 -10.62 -13.69 -7.16
N ILE A 43 -11.89 -14.05 -7.34
CA ILE A 43 -13.00 -13.11 -7.54
C ILE A 43 -13.54 -12.75 -6.16
N ASN A 44 -13.61 -11.47 -5.86
CA ASN A 44 -14.08 -10.97 -4.57
C ASN A 44 -15.27 -10.03 -4.77
N TRP A 45 -16.20 -10.02 -3.82
CA TRP A 45 -17.22 -8.97 -3.72
C TRP A 45 -17.49 -8.59 -2.27
N GLY A 46 -17.90 -7.33 -2.06
CA GLY A 46 -18.10 -6.77 -0.71
C GLY A 46 -16.85 -6.12 -0.11
N PRO A 47 -16.88 -5.78 1.19
CA PRO A 47 -17.80 -6.29 2.21
C PRO A 47 -19.21 -5.63 2.21
N ASP A 48 -20.17 -6.32 2.84
CA ASP A 48 -21.51 -5.82 3.20
C ASP A 48 -22.32 -5.14 2.09
N CYS A 49 -22.29 -5.71 0.88
CA CYS A 49 -23.07 -5.19 -0.24
C CYS A 49 -24.58 -5.17 0.06
N GLU A 50 -25.20 -4.00 -0.08
CA GLU A 50 -26.65 -3.85 0.01
C GLU A 50 -27.34 -4.47 -1.20
N THR A 51 -26.78 -4.23 -2.39
CA THR A 51 -27.21 -4.76 -3.68
C THR A 51 -26.04 -5.50 -4.34
N PRO A 52 -25.78 -6.77 -3.96
CA PRO A 52 -24.77 -7.56 -4.66
C PRO A 52 -25.24 -7.90 -6.08
N PRO A 53 -24.31 -8.05 -7.05
CA PRO A 53 -24.65 -8.50 -8.40
C PRO A 53 -25.33 -9.86 -8.35
N ASN A 54 -26.16 -10.18 -9.35
CA ASN A 54 -26.77 -11.49 -9.50
C ASN A 54 -25.73 -12.55 -9.91
N TRP A 55 -24.90 -12.20 -10.89
CA TRP A 55 -23.79 -13.04 -11.35
C TRP A 55 -22.58 -12.19 -11.72
N ILE A 56 -21.40 -12.80 -11.63
CA ILE A 56 -20.12 -12.18 -11.98
C ILE A 56 -19.42 -13.07 -13.03
N GLY A 57 -18.95 -12.45 -14.10
CA GLY A 57 -18.16 -13.08 -15.15
C GLY A 57 -16.71 -12.62 -15.12
N LEU A 58 -15.78 -13.58 -15.22
CA LEU A 58 -14.37 -13.34 -15.47
C LEU A 58 -14.06 -13.60 -16.94
N TYR A 59 -13.33 -12.69 -17.57
CA TYR A 59 -12.97 -12.72 -18.98
C TYR A 59 -11.46 -12.58 -19.15
N THR A 60 -10.92 -13.23 -20.19
CA THR A 60 -9.50 -13.12 -20.59
C THR A 60 -9.26 -12.10 -21.71
N HIS A 61 -10.30 -11.40 -22.12
CA HIS A 61 -10.28 -10.34 -23.12
C HIS A 61 -11.22 -9.25 -22.66
N ASN A 62 -10.99 -8.00 -23.08
CA ASN A 62 -11.87 -6.90 -22.72
C ASN A 62 -13.29 -7.15 -23.28
N PRO A 63 -14.30 -7.38 -22.42
CA PRO A 63 -15.64 -7.72 -22.88
C PRO A 63 -16.38 -6.53 -23.49
N ALA A 64 -15.87 -5.30 -23.34
CA ALA A 64 -16.38 -4.14 -24.08
C ALA A 64 -15.95 -4.15 -25.56
N LEU A 65 -14.97 -4.97 -25.93
CA LEU A 65 -14.39 -5.05 -27.28
C LEU A 65 -14.50 -6.45 -27.91
N SER A 66 -15.03 -7.43 -27.17
CA SER A 66 -15.06 -8.83 -27.56
C SER A 66 -16.38 -9.46 -27.14
N GLU A 67 -16.98 -10.26 -28.03
CA GLU A 67 -18.19 -11.05 -27.75
C GLU A 67 -17.88 -12.42 -27.11
N SER A 68 -16.63 -12.65 -26.69
CA SER A 68 -16.24 -13.92 -26.07
C SER A 68 -16.99 -14.15 -24.76
N PRO A 69 -17.50 -15.37 -24.49
CA PRO A 69 -18.16 -15.66 -23.23
C PRO A 69 -17.20 -15.58 -22.04
N PRO A 70 -17.71 -15.40 -20.80
CA PRO A 70 -16.86 -15.43 -19.62
C PRO A 70 -16.21 -16.81 -19.46
N VAL A 71 -14.92 -16.83 -19.11
CA VAL A 71 -14.18 -18.06 -18.82
C VAL A 71 -14.57 -18.65 -17.46
N VAL A 72 -15.03 -17.81 -16.53
CA VAL A 72 -15.65 -18.24 -15.28
C VAL A 72 -16.91 -17.41 -15.07
N LYS A 73 -18.02 -18.06 -14.74
CA LYS A 73 -19.28 -17.41 -14.39
C LYS A 73 -19.75 -17.93 -13.04
N ILE A 74 -19.96 -17.03 -12.09
CA ILE A 74 -20.42 -17.34 -10.74
C ILE A 74 -21.76 -16.66 -10.48
N TYR A 75 -22.66 -17.34 -9.77
CA TYR A 75 -23.87 -16.73 -9.23
C TYR A 75 -23.61 -16.35 -7.77
N VAL A 76 -23.93 -15.12 -7.40
CA VAL A 76 -23.63 -14.58 -6.05
C VAL A 76 -24.69 -14.99 -5.03
N GLU A 77 -25.87 -15.40 -5.49
CA GLU A 77 -26.97 -15.93 -4.66
C GLU A 77 -27.39 -14.98 -3.53
N GLY A 78 -27.26 -13.65 -3.75
CA GLY A 78 -27.60 -12.64 -2.75
C GLY A 78 -26.64 -12.53 -1.57
N GLN A 79 -25.50 -13.23 -1.60
CA GLN A 79 -24.46 -13.08 -0.58
C GLN A 79 -23.89 -11.67 -0.61
N LYS A 80 -23.87 -11.00 0.54
CA LYS A 80 -23.39 -9.61 0.66
C LYS A 80 -21.88 -9.46 0.53
N SER A 81 -21.14 -10.55 0.69
CA SER A 81 -19.70 -10.61 0.55
C SER A 81 -19.28 -12.03 0.25
N GLY A 82 -18.18 -12.19 -0.47
CA GLY A 82 -17.60 -13.51 -0.67
C GLY A 82 -16.36 -13.46 -1.53
N GLU A 83 -15.72 -14.62 -1.62
CA GLU A 83 -14.54 -14.85 -2.42
C GLU A 83 -14.67 -16.20 -3.12
N ILE A 84 -14.21 -16.28 -4.38
CA ILE A 84 -14.11 -17.53 -5.13
C ILE A 84 -12.72 -17.61 -5.74
N VAL A 85 -11.97 -18.63 -5.33
CA VAL A 85 -10.69 -18.99 -5.95
C VAL A 85 -10.99 -19.74 -7.24
N THR A 86 -10.48 -19.23 -8.35
CA THR A 86 -10.66 -19.83 -9.67
C THR A 86 -9.55 -20.83 -10.01
N GLU A 87 -9.80 -21.68 -11.00
CA GLU A 87 -8.75 -22.52 -11.59
C GLU A 87 -7.81 -21.73 -12.52
N LEU A 88 -8.21 -20.52 -12.94
CA LEU A 88 -7.44 -19.67 -13.83
C LEU A 88 -6.22 -19.13 -13.10
N LYS A 89 -5.04 -19.35 -13.69
CA LYS A 89 -3.75 -18.92 -13.15
C LYS A 89 -3.36 -17.56 -13.70
N PHE A 90 -2.63 -16.79 -12.90
CA PHE A 90 -2.07 -15.51 -13.32
C PHE A 90 -1.13 -15.67 -14.52
N GLY A 91 -0.30 -16.72 -14.52
CA GLY A 91 0.64 -17.02 -15.59
C GLY A 91 1.82 -16.04 -15.63
N LYS A 92 2.29 -15.71 -16.83
CA LYS A 92 3.40 -14.76 -17.06
C LYS A 92 2.92 -13.56 -17.86
N PRO A 93 1.93 -12.80 -17.37
CA PRO A 93 1.38 -11.70 -18.13
C PRO A 93 2.41 -10.58 -18.21
N ARG A 94 2.47 -9.89 -19.35
CA ARG A 94 3.27 -8.68 -19.49
C ARG A 94 2.63 -7.57 -18.68
N LEU A 95 3.44 -6.76 -18.00
CA LEU A 95 2.94 -5.57 -17.32
C LEU A 95 2.34 -4.62 -18.39
N PRO A 96 1.08 -4.21 -18.26
CA PRO A 96 0.42 -3.43 -19.30
C PRO A 96 1.01 -2.02 -19.42
N GLY A 97 0.80 -1.40 -20.58
CA GLY A 97 1.22 -0.01 -20.83
C GLY A 97 2.72 0.23 -20.91
N GLY A 98 3.54 -0.81 -21.11
CA GLY A 98 4.99 -0.69 -21.27
C GLY A 98 5.76 -0.54 -19.95
N TRP A 99 5.13 -0.89 -18.82
CA TRP A 99 5.74 -0.81 -17.49
C TRP A 99 6.58 -2.05 -17.12
N GLY A 100 6.75 -3.01 -18.04
CA GLY A 100 7.71 -4.10 -17.88
C GLY A 100 9.12 -3.57 -17.69
N TYR A 101 9.90 -4.16 -16.77
CA TYR A 101 11.26 -3.70 -16.48
C TYR A 101 12.14 -3.62 -17.76
N ASP A 102 12.12 -4.66 -18.59
CA ASP A 102 12.87 -4.66 -19.86
C ASP A 102 12.27 -3.72 -20.93
N GLU A 103 11.01 -3.34 -20.80
CA GLU A 103 10.34 -2.41 -21.72
C GLU A 103 10.71 -0.97 -21.40
N VAL A 104 10.75 -0.60 -20.12
CA VAL A 104 11.14 0.75 -19.69
C VAL A 104 12.61 1.08 -19.98
N LEU A 105 13.46 0.07 -20.12
CA LEU A 105 14.85 0.24 -20.57
C LEU A 105 14.94 0.64 -22.05
N ARG A 106 13.89 0.40 -22.83
CA ARG A 106 13.84 0.68 -24.27
C ARG A 106 12.97 1.89 -24.59
N HIS A 107 11.87 2.08 -23.87
CA HIS A 107 10.91 3.15 -24.11
C HIS A 107 10.35 3.71 -22.81
N ILE A 108 10.26 5.03 -22.70
CA ILE A 108 9.64 5.70 -21.55
C ILE A 108 8.12 5.44 -21.59
N PRO A 109 7.52 4.81 -20.57
CA PRO A 109 6.09 4.54 -20.55
C PRO A 109 5.30 5.85 -20.43
N LYS A 110 4.13 5.91 -21.07
CA LYS A 110 3.24 7.06 -20.95
C LYS A 110 2.46 6.98 -19.65
N ARG A 111 2.51 8.05 -18.85
CA ARG A 111 1.65 8.24 -17.68
C ARG A 111 0.18 8.27 -18.10
N ARG A 112 -0.69 7.59 -17.37
CA ARG A 112 -2.14 7.48 -17.68
C ARG A 112 -2.99 7.79 -16.45
N ALA A 113 -4.07 8.54 -16.64
CA ALA A 113 -5.02 8.84 -15.56
C ALA A 113 -5.85 7.61 -15.14
N LYS A 114 -6.10 6.70 -16.09
CA LYS A 114 -6.83 5.45 -15.83
C LYS A 114 -5.85 4.33 -15.45
N PRO A 115 -6.28 3.39 -14.59
CA PRO A 115 -5.54 2.16 -14.34
C PRO A 115 -5.25 1.39 -15.63
N LEU A 116 -4.19 0.59 -15.63
CA LEU A 116 -3.79 -0.22 -16.76
C LEU A 116 -4.15 -1.69 -16.47
N CYS A 117 -5.09 -2.22 -17.23
CA CYS A 117 -5.56 -3.59 -17.06
C CYS A 117 -4.58 -4.61 -17.63
N PHE A 118 -4.41 -5.72 -16.91
CA PHE A 118 -4.03 -6.99 -17.51
C PHE A 118 -5.17 -7.56 -18.35
N ASP A 119 -4.95 -8.69 -19.00
CA ASP A 119 -5.96 -9.41 -19.78
C ASP A 119 -6.94 -10.20 -18.89
N PHE A 120 -7.31 -9.67 -17.73
CA PHE A 120 -8.26 -10.28 -16.80
C PHE A 120 -9.30 -9.26 -16.38
N TYR A 121 -10.54 -9.42 -16.84
CA TYR A 121 -11.64 -8.48 -16.65
C TYR A 121 -12.78 -9.13 -15.87
N LEU A 122 -13.38 -8.37 -14.96
CA LEU A 122 -14.58 -8.73 -14.22
C LEU A 122 -15.77 -7.90 -14.68
N VAL A 123 -16.90 -8.57 -14.83
CA VAL A 123 -18.17 -7.93 -15.12
C VAL A 123 -19.22 -8.50 -14.19
N GLY A 124 -19.92 -7.64 -13.45
CA GLY A 124 -21.06 -8.04 -12.63
C GLY A 124 -22.36 -7.53 -13.24
N HIS A 125 -23.38 -8.39 -13.24
CA HIS A 125 -24.71 -8.07 -13.76
C HIS A 125 -25.77 -8.18 -12.68
N ASN A 126 -26.77 -7.31 -12.74
CA ASN A 126 -27.93 -7.37 -11.86
C ASN A 126 -28.91 -8.50 -12.29
N ARG A 127 -30.08 -8.57 -11.62
CA ARG A 127 -31.11 -9.59 -11.91
C ARG A 127 -31.76 -9.43 -13.29
N ASP A 128 -31.83 -8.20 -13.78
CA ASP A 128 -32.34 -7.85 -15.10
C ASP A 128 -31.28 -8.02 -16.20
N ASN A 129 -30.12 -8.59 -15.85
CA ASN A 129 -28.96 -8.83 -16.70
C ASN A 129 -28.31 -7.55 -17.25
N GLU A 130 -28.55 -6.41 -16.60
CA GLU A 130 -27.88 -5.16 -16.90
C GLU A 130 -26.51 -5.11 -16.23
N LEU A 131 -25.57 -4.42 -16.88
CA LEU A 131 -24.22 -4.22 -16.38
C LEU A 131 -24.24 -3.34 -15.13
N GLU A 132 -23.75 -3.85 -14.00
CA GLU A 132 -23.65 -3.11 -12.75
C GLU A 132 -22.21 -2.69 -12.44
N THR A 133 -21.24 -3.58 -12.73
CA THR A 133 -19.82 -3.32 -12.45
C THR A 133 -18.93 -3.85 -13.57
N PHE A 134 -17.86 -3.12 -13.84
CA PHE A 134 -16.81 -3.48 -14.77
C PHE A 134 -15.48 -3.14 -14.11
N ASP A 135 -14.63 -4.14 -13.93
CA ASP A 135 -13.28 -3.96 -13.40
C ASP A 135 -12.28 -4.90 -14.08
N CYS A 136 -11.01 -4.81 -13.72
CA CYS A 136 -9.95 -5.67 -14.20
C CYS A 136 -8.85 -5.81 -13.15
N LEU A 137 -8.06 -6.89 -13.25
CA LEU A 137 -6.77 -6.91 -12.57
C LEU A 137 -5.90 -5.84 -13.22
N LYS A 138 -5.29 -4.95 -12.43
CA LYS A 138 -4.65 -3.74 -12.96
C LYS A 138 -3.42 -3.32 -12.17
N ILE A 139 -2.63 -2.48 -12.81
CA ILE A 139 -1.54 -1.72 -12.19
C ILE A 139 -1.87 -0.23 -12.19
N GLN A 140 -1.31 0.49 -11.23
CA GLN A 140 -1.51 1.94 -11.04
C GLN A 140 -0.16 2.64 -10.77
N PRO A 141 0.73 2.72 -11.77
CA PRO A 141 2.09 3.18 -11.56
C PRO A 141 2.20 4.69 -11.28
N ASN A 142 1.18 5.49 -11.60
CA ASN A 142 1.24 6.94 -11.51
C ASN A 142 -0.04 7.57 -10.93
N TRP A 143 -0.66 6.89 -9.94
CA TRP A 143 -1.96 7.30 -9.39
C TRP A 143 -1.90 8.58 -8.55
N MET A 144 -0.79 8.85 -7.86
CA MET A 144 -0.63 10.09 -7.08
C MET A 144 -0.35 11.30 -7.98
N PHE A 145 0.31 11.08 -9.11
CA PHE A 145 0.64 12.10 -10.10
C PHE A 145 -0.60 12.56 -10.86
N THR A 146 -1.49 11.64 -11.21
CA THR A 146 -2.68 11.98 -11.99
C THR A 146 -3.84 12.49 -11.14
N GLU A 147 -3.85 12.17 -9.85
CA GLU A 147 -4.83 12.69 -8.91
C GLU A 147 -4.37 14.04 -8.34
N ARG A 148 -4.66 15.14 -9.05
CA ARG A 148 -4.24 16.48 -8.60
C ARG A 148 -4.86 16.88 -7.25
N SER A 149 -6.04 16.36 -6.91
CA SER A 149 -6.74 16.74 -5.68
C SER A 149 -5.99 16.37 -4.41
N ILE A 150 -5.10 15.38 -4.46
CA ILE A 150 -4.31 14.93 -3.30
C ILE A 150 -2.96 15.65 -3.19
N GLY A 151 -2.56 16.47 -4.17
CA GLY A 151 -1.23 17.06 -4.26
C GLY A 151 -0.86 17.95 -3.06
N ASN A 152 -1.82 18.72 -2.56
CA ASN A 152 -1.67 19.62 -1.40
C ASN A 152 -2.10 18.98 -0.06
N VAL A 153 -2.47 17.70 -0.05
CA VAL A 153 -2.81 16.99 1.19
C VAL A 153 -1.53 16.55 1.90
N SER A 154 -1.46 16.77 3.21
CA SER A 154 -0.33 16.32 4.03
C SER A 154 -0.20 14.79 4.00
N LEU A 155 1.03 14.29 4.04
CA LEU A 155 1.33 12.87 3.99
C LEU A 155 0.65 12.08 5.13
N LYS A 156 0.45 12.66 6.33
CA LYS A 156 -0.30 12.04 7.43
C LYS A 156 -1.78 11.77 7.12
N ASP A 157 -2.37 12.57 6.23
CA ASP A 157 -3.79 12.51 5.89
C ASP A 157 -4.07 11.61 4.68
N LEU A 158 -3.02 11.25 3.93
CA LEU A 158 -3.12 10.27 2.85
C LEU A 158 -3.20 8.84 3.38
N PHE A 159 -4.03 8.02 2.75
CA PHE A 159 -3.95 6.57 2.84
C PHE A 159 -2.86 6.08 1.87
N LEU A 160 -1.70 5.65 2.40
CA LEU A 160 -0.59 5.13 1.62
C LEU A 160 -0.60 3.58 1.65
N PRO A 161 -0.76 2.90 0.49
CA PRO A 161 -0.65 1.45 0.42
C PRO A 161 0.83 1.05 0.50
N GLY A 162 1.13 0.11 1.39
CA GLY A 162 2.50 -0.30 1.70
C GLY A 162 2.67 -1.82 1.76
N THR A 163 3.93 -2.24 1.78
CA THR A 163 4.32 -3.65 1.96
C THR A 163 5.23 -3.80 3.16
N HIS A 164 4.98 -4.79 4.01
CA HIS A 164 5.90 -5.14 5.09
C HIS A 164 7.06 -5.96 4.51
N CYS A 165 8.30 -5.68 4.98
CA CYS A 165 9.50 -6.35 4.50
C CYS A 165 9.53 -6.32 2.96
N SER A 166 9.41 -5.13 2.37
CA SER A 166 9.09 -4.95 0.94
C SER A 166 10.07 -5.69 0.03
N ALA A 167 11.34 -5.76 0.42
CA ALA A 167 12.36 -6.47 -0.32
C ALA A 167 12.56 -7.94 0.06
N CYS A 168 11.64 -8.52 0.81
CA CYS A 168 11.68 -9.90 1.26
C CYS A 168 10.94 -10.81 0.27
N TYR A 169 11.44 -10.87 -0.96
CA TYR A 169 10.90 -11.67 -2.05
C TYR A 169 11.96 -12.62 -2.62
N GLN A 170 11.49 -13.61 -3.39
CA GLN A 170 12.36 -14.58 -4.02
C GLN A 170 13.05 -13.96 -5.25
N THR A 171 14.36 -14.14 -5.33
CA THR A 171 15.23 -13.73 -6.44
C THR A 171 15.92 -14.96 -7.02
N LYS A 172 16.55 -14.81 -8.20
CA LYS A 172 17.40 -15.87 -8.77
C LYS A 172 18.56 -16.26 -7.82
N ALA A 173 19.04 -15.33 -7.01
CA ALA A 173 20.15 -15.57 -6.08
C ALA A 173 19.74 -16.39 -4.84
N ASN A 174 18.48 -16.29 -4.40
CA ASN A 174 18.01 -16.92 -3.16
C ASN A 174 16.96 -18.03 -3.40
N ILE A 175 16.60 -18.33 -4.66
CA ILE A 175 15.59 -19.34 -5.03
C ILE A 175 15.91 -20.75 -4.52
N ASN A 176 17.15 -21.07 -4.18
CA ASN A 176 17.51 -22.39 -3.63
C ASN A 176 17.59 -22.41 -2.10
N HIS A 177 17.36 -21.28 -1.43
CA HIS A 177 17.50 -21.17 0.02
C HIS A 177 16.28 -21.75 0.75
N ILE A 178 16.43 -22.96 1.30
CA ILE A 178 15.35 -23.74 1.92
C ILE A 178 14.67 -22.99 3.08
N PHE A 179 15.45 -22.36 3.96
CA PHE A 179 14.88 -21.62 5.10
C PHE A 179 14.13 -20.35 4.66
N LEU A 180 14.65 -19.56 3.71
CA LEU A 180 13.95 -18.37 3.22
C LEU A 180 12.60 -18.72 2.59
N LYS A 181 12.50 -19.83 1.86
CA LYS A 181 11.22 -20.34 1.34
C LYS A 181 10.20 -20.64 2.45
N ARG A 182 10.68 -21.11 3.60
CA ARG A 182 9.81 -21.46 4.74
C ARG A 182 9.39 -20.24 5.54
N VAL A 183 10.33 -19.35 5.82
CA VAL A 183 10.15 -18.35 6.89
C VAL A 183 10.53 -16.93 6.47
N GLY A 184 11.23 -16.77 5.35
CA GLY A 184 11.94 -15.53 4.99
C GLY A 184 11.25 -14.64 3.96
N TYR A 185 10.38 -15.17 3.10
CA TYR A 185 9.65 -14.34 2.14
C TYR A 185 8.37 -13.76 2.75
N ARG A 186 8.05 -12.53 2.34
CA ARG A 186 6.89 -11.74 2.76
C ARG A 186 6.16 -11.11 1.58
N GLN A 187 6.78 -11.08 0.40
CA GLN A 187 6.19 -10.61 -0.84
C GLN A 187 6.48 -11.62 -1.97
N ASP A 188 5.54 -11.75 -2.91
CA ASP A 188 5.71 -12.57 -4.11
C ASP A 188 6.32 -11.81 -5.29
N LEU A 189 6.28 -10.47 -5.23
CA LEU A 189 6.69 -9.57 -6.30
C LEU A 189 7.96 -8.80 -5.91
N ASP A 190 8.78 -8.46 -6.89
CA ASP A 190 9.93 -7.57 -6.70
C ASP A 190 9.50 -6.11 -6.46
N ILE A 191 10.47 -5.26 -6.07
CA ILE A 191 10.20 -3.86 -5.73
C ILE A 191 9.65 -3.08 -6.93
N TRP A 192 10.24 -3.28 -8.11
CA TRP A 192 9.73 -2.67 -9.34
C TRP A 192 8.25 -2.96 -9.53
N THR A 193 7.87 -4.24 -9.47
CA THR A 193 6.50 -4.68 -9.72
C THR A 193 5.56 -4.21 -8.61
N GLN A 194 5.97 -4.24 -7.33
CA GLN A 194 5.19 -3.66 -6.23
C GLN A 194 4.86 -2.18 -6.47
N LEU A 195 5.86 -1.38 -6.87
CA LEU A 195 5.70 0.05 -7.15
C LEU A 195 4.78 0.29 -8.36
N VAL A 196 4.95 -0.47 -9.43
CA VAL A 196 4.10 -0.40 -10.63
C VAL A 196 2.65 -0.77 -10.30
N PHE A 197 2.42 -1.76 -9.45
CA PHE A 197 1.06 -2.10 -8.98
C PHE A 197 0.40 -0.94 -8.22
N GLY A 198 1.18 -0.15 -7.48
CA GLY A 198 0.70 1.08 -6.84
C GLY A 198 1.16 1.27 -5.39
N ILE A 199 2.04 0.41 -4.88
CA ILE A 199 2.63 0.56 -3.53
C ILE A 199 3.47 1.84 -3.45
N ARG A 200 3.36 2.57 -2.34
CA ARG A 200 4.08 3.85 -2.10
C ARG A 200 4.81 3.93 -0.77
N TYR A 201 4.57 2.98 0.14
CA TYR A 201 5.28 2.90 1.42
C TYR A 201 6.05 1.57 1.50
N LEU A 202 7.38 1.64 1.57
CA LEU A 202 8.28 0.49 1.57
C LEU A 202 8.96 0.34 2.94
N ASP A 203 8.81 -0.83 3.57
CA ASP A 203 9.43 -1.15 4.86
C ASP A 203 10.66 -2.03 4.68
N PHE A 204 11.82 -1.51 5.07
CA PHE A 204 13.11 -2.15 4.97
C PHE A 204 13.72 -2.46 6.34
N SER A 205 14.40 -3.59 6.38
CA SER A 205 15.29 -3.97 7.49
C SER A 205 16.66 -4.26 6.89
N VAL A 206 17.71 -3.64 7.41
CA VAL A 206 19.05 -3.63 6.78
C VAL A 206 20.08 -4.24 7.71
N GLY A 207 20.93 -5.11 7.16
CA GLY A 207 22.05 -5.72 7.85
C GLY A 207 23.36 -5.34 7.20
N TYR A 208 24.40 -5.20 8.00
CA TYR A 208 25.77 -5.03 7.55
C TYR A 208 26.52 -6.35 7.66
N HIS A 209 27.16 -6.75 6.56
CA HIS A 209 28.06 -7.90 6.50
C HIS A 209 29.22 -7.57 5.58
N PRO A 210 30.44 -7.37 6.11
CA PRO A 210 31.56 -6.90 5.31
C PRO A 210 31.88 -7.91 4.19
N SER A 211 31.97 -7.38 2.97
CA SER A 211 32.37 -8.10 1.77
C SER A 211 33.68 -7.50 1.27
N HIS A 212 34.51 -8.31 0.58
CA HIS A 212 35.71 -7.81 -0.11
C HIS A 212 35.40 -6.74 -1.16
N ASN A 213 34.14 -6.60 -1.56
CA ASN A 213 33.64 -5.53 -2.41
C ASN A 213 32.68 -4.65 -1.57
N GLY A 214 33.16 -3.50 -1.09
CA GLY A 214 32.46 -2.66 -0.09
C GLY A 214 31.02 -2.24 -0.46
N THR A 215 30.67 -2.25 -1.74
CA THR A 215 29.29 -2.00 -2.22
C THR A 215 28.29 -3.11 -1.87
N ARG A 216 28.79 -4.28 -1.43
CA ARG A 216 27.99 -5.48 -1.09
C ARG A 216 27.90 -5.71 0.41
N ASN A 217 28.25 -4.68 1.19
CA ASN A 217 28.22 -4.75 2.65
C ASN A 217 26.79 -4.72 3.20
N PHE A 218 25.84 -4.14 2.48
CA PHE A 218 24.47 -3.92 2.95
C PHE A 218 23.47 -4.89 2.34
N TRP A 219 22.71 -5.54 3.21
CA TRP A 219 21.75 -6.58 2.88
C TRP A 219 20.37 -6.25 3.39
N ILE A 220 19.36 -6.62 2.62
CA ILE A 220 17.99 -6.74 3.12
C ILE A 220 17.92 -7.94 4.05
N MET A 221 17.33 -7.69 5.21
CA MET A 221 17.14 -8.65 6.27
C MET A 221 15.66 -8.95 6.46
N ASN A 222 15.36 -10.21 6.74
CA ASN A 222 14.11 -10.57 7.40
C ASN A 222 14.48 -11.29 8.70
N GLU A 223 14.15 -10.68 9.83
CA GLU A 223 14.67 -11.11 11.14
C GLU A 223 16.21 -11.23 11.07
N SER A 224 16.76 -12.42 11.32
CA SER A 224 18.21 -12.68 11.28
C SER A 224 18.70 -13.22 9.93
N TYR A 225 17.84 -13.28 8.90
CA TYR A 225 18.18 -13.89 7.60
C TYR A 225 18.45 -12.84 6.52
N ARG A 226 19.55 -13.06 5.77
CA ARG A 226 19.92 -12.26 4.60
C ARG A 226 19.07 -12.68 3.40
N VAL A 227 18.31 -11.75 2.82
CA VAL A 227 17.43 -12.03 1.68
C VAL A 227 18.09 -11.65 0.35
N GLY A 228 18.66 -10.46 0.27
CA GLY A 228 19.23 -9.90 -0.96
C GLY A 228 20.02 -8.63 -0.70
N TRP A 229 20.66 -8.08 -1.73
CA TRP A 229 21.47 -6.86 -1.59
C TRP A 229 20.61 -5.64 -1.80
N ILE A 230 20.93 -4.55 -1.10
CA ILE A 230 20.11 -3.35 -1.16
C ILE A 230 20.31 -2.53 -2.45
N VAL A 231 21.53 -2.46 -3.00
CA VAL A 231 21.83 -1.58 -4.14
C VAL A 231 20.93 -1.84 -5.36
N PRO A 232 20.72 -3.09 -5.82
CA PRO A 232 19.78 -3.35 -6.92
C PRO A 232 18.35 -2.86 -6.63
N ILE A 233 17.91 -2.91 -5.38
CA ILE A 233 16.59 -2.41 -4.96
C ILE A 233 16.54 -0.88 -5.05
N LEU A 234 17.61 -0.20 -4.64
CA LEU A 234 17.70 1.26 -4.77
C LEU A 234 17.65 1.69 -6.25
N HIS A 235 18.28 0.93 -7.15
CA HIS A 235 18.18 1.19 -8.60
C HIS A 235 16.75 1.04 -9.13
N ASP A 236 15.99 0.04 -8.67
CA ASP A 236 14.59 -0.15 -9.06
C ASP A 236 13.72 1.02 -8.60
N ILE A 237 13.93 1.46 -7.35
CA ILE A 237 13.24 2.63 -6.76
C ILE A 237 13.58 3.90 -7.53
N ARG A 238 14.88 4.16 -7.78
CA ARG A 238 15.37 5.31 -8.56
C ARG A 238 14.67 5.38 -9.91
N ARG A 239 14.71 4.27 -10.66
CA ARG A 239 14.14 4.21 -12.00
C ARG A 239 12.63 4.45 -11.96
N PHE A 240 11.94 3.85 -11.00
CA PHE A 240 10.50 4.05 -10.86
C PHE A 240 10.18 5.52 -10.58
N ALA A 241 10.82 6.12 -9.58
CA ALA A 241 10.60 7.51 -9.18
C ALA A 241 10.81 8.49 -10.34
N ILE A 242 11.88 8.32 -11.13
CA ILE A 242 12.16 9.16 -12.31
C ILE A 242 11.06 9.01 -13.38
N LEU A 243 10.58 7.80 -13.63
CA LEU A 243 9.60 7.54 -14.69
C LEU A 243 8.16 7.89 -14.30
N SER A 244 7.83 7.74 -13.02
CA SER A 244 6.47 7.92 -12.51
C SER A 244 6.22 9.30 -11.88
N GLU A 245 7.27 9.95 -11.35
CA GLU A 245 7.18 11.18 -10.54
C GLU A 245 6.24 11.05 -9.32
N GLU A 246 6.14 9.82 -8.80
CA GLU A 246 5.36 9.48 -7.62
C GLU A 246 6.17 9.68 -6.34
N THR A 247 5.49 10.15 -5.29
CA THR A 247 6.08 10.22 -3.96
C THR A 247 6.18 8.83 -3.32
N LEU A 248 7.37 8.49 -2.84
CA LEU A 248 7.68 7.22 -2.17
C LEU A 248 8.17 7.47 -0.74
N VAL A 249 7.70 6.65 0.19
CA VAL A 249 8.24 6.61 1.56
C VAL A 249 9.08 5.34 1.70
N MET A 250 10.38 5.51 1.96
CA MET A 250 11.33 4.45 2.25
C MET A 250 11.63 4.43 3.74
N ASP A 251 11.15 3.40 4.44
CA ASP A 251 11.22 3.29 5.89
C ASP A 251 12.28 2.28 6.32
N PHE A 252 13.43 2.79 6.77
CA PHE A 252 14.51 2.00 7.35
C PHE A 252 14.32 1.84 8.85
N ARG A 253 13.55 0.83 9.21
CA ARG A 253 13.03 0.71 10.57
C ARG A 253 13.89 -0.15 11.50
N ARG A 254 14.56 -1.16 10.95
CA ARG A 254 15.33 -2.13 11.74
C ARG A 254 16.72 -2.36 11.16
N PHE A 255 17.69 -2.47 12.06
CA PHE A 255 19.09 -2.75 11.76
C PHE A 255 19.56 -4.02 12.48
N PRO A 256 19.02 -5.21 12.14
CA PRO A 256 19.13 -6.40 13.00
C PRO A 256 20.53 -7.04 13.05
N LEU A 257 21.44 -6.70 12.12
CA LEU A 257 22.75 -7.34 12.04
C LEU A 257 23.84 -6.35 11.66
N GLY A 258 24.97 -6.39 12.37
CA GLY A 258 26.19 -5.64 12.04
C GLY A 258 26.29 -4.26 12.68
N PHE A 259 25.18 -3.53 12.82
CA PHE A 259 25.16 -2.12 13.23
C PHE A 259 25.40 -1.85 14.74
N HIS A 260 25.21 -2.86 15.60
CA HIS A 260 25.32 -2.66 17.05
C HIS A 260 26.75 -2.28 17.46
N ASN A 261 26.91 -1.15 18.16
CA ASN A 261 28.20 -0.54 18.53
C ASN A 261 29.09 -0.13 17.35
N HIS A 262 28.50 0.02 16.16
CA HIS A 262 29.21 0.36 14.92
C HIS A 262 28.56 1.56 14.22
N PRO A 263 28.62 2.78 14.81
CA PRO A 263 28.01 3.97 14.23
C PRO A 263 28.56 4.32 12.84
N GLU A 264 29.79 3.94 12.52
CA GLU A 264 30.40 4.10 11.20
C GLU A 264 29.61 3.39 10.11
N GLN A 265 28.97 2.26 10.40
CA GLN A 265 28.19 1.51 9.42
C GLN A 265 26.87 2.23 9.08
N HIS A 266 26.30 2.98 10.04
CA HIS A 266 25.17 3.85 9.75
C HIS A 266 25.60 4.98 8.81
N LEU A 267 26.76 5.59 9.03
CA LEU A 267 27.30 6.65 8.16
C LEU A 267 27.60 6.11 6.75
N GLU A 268 28.25 4.94 6.65
CA GLU A 268 28.48 4.26 5.37
C GLU A 268 27.17 3.97 4.64
N PHE A 269 26.13 3.54 5.37
CA PHE A 269 24.83 3.25 4.75
C PHE A 269 24.14 4.53 4.24
N LEU A 270 24.20 5.62 5.00
CA LEU A 270 23.69 6.92 4.54
C LEU A 270 24.42 7.40 3.29
N GLN A 271 25.74 7.18 3.20
CA GLN A 271 26.50 7.49 1.98
C GLN A 271 26.03 6.67 0.77
N VAL A 272 25.69 5.39 0.97
CA VAL A 272 25.09 4.57 -0.10
C VAL A 272 23.73 5.14 -0.53
N LEU A 273 22.88 5.56 0.42
CA LEU A 273 21.60 6.18 0.09
C LEU A 273 21.78 7.50 -0.69
N GLU A 274 22.70 8.35 -0.25
CA GLU A 274 23.06 9.60 -0.92
C GLU A 274 23.56 9.34 -2.36
N GLN A 275 24.48 8.39 -2.53
CA GLN A 275 25.05 8.04 -3.84
C GLN A 275 24.01 7.52 -4.83
N GLU A 276 23.09 6.68 -4.35
CA GLU A 276 22.11 6.02 -5.22
C GLU A 276 20.86 6.88 -5.48
N LEU A 277 20.44 7.69 -4.50
CA LEU A 277 19.14 8.35 -4.49
C LEU A 277 19.14 9.84 -4.09
N GLY A 278 20.27 10.43 -3.67
CA GLY A 278 20.30 11.78 -3.06
C GLY A 278 19.68 12.89 -3.89
N ASP A 279 19.82 12.83 -5.22
CA ASP A 279 19.19 13.78 -6.14
C ASP A 279 17.65 13.69 -6.15
N LEU A 280 17.07 12.55 -5.75
CA LEU A 280 15.62 12.32 -5.68
C LEU A 280 15.06 12.42 -4.25
N ILE A 281 15.91 12.37 -3.23
CA ILE A 281 15.49 12.44 -1.82
C ILE A 281 15.14 13.89 -1.45
N TYR A 282 14.06 14.04 -0.68
CA TYR A 282 13.69 15.30 -0.04
C TYR A 282 14.45 15.44 1.29
N HIS A 283 15.45 16.34 1.30
CA HIS A 283 16.27 16.61 2.48
C HIS A 283 15.52 17.48 3.49
N ARG A 284 15.92 17.41 4.76
CA ARG A 284 15.37 18.27 5.81
C ARG A 284 15.79 19.73 5.59
N PRO A 285 14.83 20.65 5.37
CA PRO A 285 15.15 22.02 4.98
C PRO A 285 15.79 22.86 6.10
N HIS A 286 15.52 22.52 7.36
CA HIS A 286 15.97 23.28 8.54
C HIS A 286 16.95 22.50 9.43
N PHE A 287 17.64 21.49 8.85
CA PHE A 287 18.59 20.68 9.61
C PHE A 287 19.69 21.53 10.25
N GLY A 288 19.86 21.39 11.57
CA GLY A 288 20.85 22.13 12.36
C GLY A 288 20.40 23.52 12.81
N ASP A 289 19.18 23.95 12.47
CA ASP A 289 18.54 25.15 12.99
C ASP A 289 17.53 24.78 14.08
N GLU A 290 17.99 24.73 15.34
CA GLU A 290 17.18 24.32 16.50
C GLU A 290 15.88 25.13 16.69
N GLN A 291 15.76 26.31 16.07
CA GLN A 291 14.54 27.14 16.17
C GLN A 291 13.50 26.80 15.09
N ASN A 292 13.92 26.15 13.99
CA ASN A 292 13.07 25.87 12.83
C ASN A 292 13.01 24.37 12.44
N ASP A 293 13.80 23.50 13.06
CA ASP A 293 13.84 22.03 12.83
C ASP A 293 12.69 21.27 13.52
N ASP A 294 11.55 21.93 13.77
CA ASP A 294 10.31 21.32 14.29
C ASP A 294 9.43 20.74 13.17
N THR A 295 9.89 20.77 11.91
CA THR A 295 9.11 20.26 10.78
C THR A 295 9.12 18.74 10.78
N GLU A 296 7.96 18.13 11.04
CA GLU A 296 7.80 16.68 10.92
C GLU A 296 7.53 16.27 9.47
N SER A 297 8.19 15.19 9.02
CA SER A 297 8.10 14.72 7.63
C SER A 297 6.68 14.42 7.15
N PHE A 298 5.78 14.07 8.07
CA PHE A 298 4.41 13.72 7.74
C PHE A 298 3.50 14.93 7.47
N HIS A 299 3.97 16.16 7.75
CA HIS A 299 3.30 17.40 7.34
C HIS A 299 3.56 17.78 5.89
N LEU A 300 4.62 17.22 5.29
CA LEU A 300 4.93 17.45 3.88
C LEU A 300 3.75 17.07 2.99
N THR A 301 3.66 17.70 1.83
CA THR A 301 2.71 17.35 0.76
C THR A 301 3.44 16.83 -0.46
N ILE A 302 2.72 16.11 -1.32
CA ILE A 302 3.25 15.61 -2.60
C ILE A 302 3.77 16.78 -3.45
N ASP A 303 3.00 17.87 -3.53
CA ASP A 303 3.35 19.03 -4.36
C ASP A 303 4.48 19.87 -3.76
N GLN A 304 4.70 19.86 -2.44
CA GLN A 304 5.91 20.44 -1.85
C GLN A 304 7.15 19.70 -2.35
N MET A 305 7.20 18.37 -2.18
CA MET A 305 8.35 17.57 -2.62
C MET A 305 8.57 17.67 -4.14
N ARG A 306 7.49 17.54 -4.91
CA ARG A 306 7.54 17.58 -6.38
C ARG A 306 8.04 18.93 -6.92
N ARG A 307 7.68 20.06 -6.29
CA ARG A 307 8.16 21.39 -6.72
C ARG A 307 9.68 21.52 -6.62
N GLU A 308 10.31 20.77 -5.72
CA GLU A 308 11.77 20.69 -5.58
C GLU A 308 12.39 19.60 -6.47
N GLY A 309 11.59 18.93 -7.30
CA GLY A 309 12.04 17.80 -8.12
C GLY A 309 12.40 16.56 -7.29
N LYS A 310 11.87 16.47 -6.07
CA LYS A 310 12.13 15.37 -5.13
C LYS A 310 10.92 14.47 -5.01
N TYR A 311 11.16 13.18 -4.87
CA TYR A 311 10.12 12.15 -4.92
C TYR A 311 10.25 11.13 -3.79
N ILE A 312 11.38 11.09 -3.09
CA ILE A 312 11.64 10.06 -2.08
C ILE A 312 11.76 10.72 -0.71
N LEU A 313 10.97 10.22 0.23
CA LEU A 313 11.10 10.51 1.65
C LEU A 313 11.76 9.31 2.33
N VAL A 314 12.89 9.52 2.99
CA VAL A 314 13.59 8.46 3.73
C VAL A 314 13.37 8.64 5.22
N THR A 315 12.70 7.68 5.86
CA THR A 315 12.59 7.64 7.32
C THR A 315 13.57 6.64 7.91
N TYR A 316 14.25 6.98 9.01
CA TYR A 316 15.39 6.22 9.50
C TYR A 316 15.39 6.10 11.03
N ASN A 317 15.29 4.87 11.54
CA ASN A 317 15.13 4.61 12.97
C ASN A 317 16.49 4.49 13.71
N HIS A 318 17.25 5.59 13.76
CA HIS A 318 18.50 5.69 14.52
C HIS A 318 18.78 7.14 14.91
N ALA A 319 18.70 7.45 16.20
CA ALA A 319 18.77 8.82 16.71
C ALA A 319 20.07 9.56 16.31
N ALA A 320 21.24 8.90 16.38
CA ALA A 320 22.48 9.55 16.01
C ALA A 320 22.56 9.88 14.50
N SER A 321 21.93 9.09 13.63
CA SER A 321 21.81 9.42 12.20
C SER A 321 20.91 10.63 11.97
N LEU A 322 19.81 10.75 12.72
CA LEU A 322 18.92 11.91 12.68
C LEU A 322 19.63 13.19 13.13
N ASN A 323 20.62 13.11 14.01
CA ASN A 323 21.37 14.30 14.43
C ASN A 323 22.55 14.63 13.51
N ALA A 324 22.93 13.71 12.61
CA ALA A 324 24.15 13.82 11.81
C ALA A 324 23.91 14.08 10.32
N SER A 325 22.68 13.93 9.81
CA SER A 325 22.40 14.04 8.38
C SER A 325 21.00 14.57 8.09
N ASP A 326 20.90 15.58 7.24
CA ASP A 326 19.66 16.14 6.68
C ASP A 326 18.94 15.19 5.70
N LEU A 327 19.63 14.14 5.22
CA LEU A 327 19.11 13.15 4.26
C LEU A 327 17.88 12.39 4.77
N VAL A 328 17.81 12.16 6.08
CA VAL A 328 16.83 11.26 6.70
C VAL A 328 15.94 11.95 7.70
N TRP A 329 14.71 11.46 7.81
CA TRP A 329 13.67 11.95 8.71
C TRP A 329 13.37 10.95 9.82
N ALA A 330 12.78 11.45 10.92
CA ALA A 330 12.32 10.60 12.01
C ALA A 330 11.27 9.57 11.50
N PRO A 331 11.29 8.34 12.01
CA PRO A 331 10.33 7.31 11.62
C PRO A 331 8.93 7.62 12.12
N TRP A 332 7.94 7.42 11.25
CA TRP A 332 6.53 7.53 11.61
C TRP A 332 6.12 6.50 12.65
N LYS A 333 5.13 6.82 13.49
CA LYS A 333 4.72 5.97 14.61
C LYS A 333 4.25 4.59 14.10
N LYS A 334 4.91 3.53 14.55
CA LYS A 334 4.54 2.15 14.22
C LYS A 334 3.39 1.63 15.09
N HIS A 335 2.41 1.03 14.44
CA HIS A 335 1.48 0.08 15.03
C HIS A 335 1.60 -1.26 14.31
N SER A 336 1.53 -2.39 15.03
CA SER A 336 1.78 -3.71 14.45
C SER A 336 0.89 -4.77 15.07
N SER A 337 0.28 -5.61 14.24
CA SER A 337 -0.46 -6.79 14.69
C SER A 337 0.42 -8.04 14.82
N SER A 338 1.74 -7.92 14.61
CA SER A 338 2.66 -9.06 14.53
C SER A 338 2.68 -9.99 15.76
N PHE A 339 2.29 -9.49 16.93
CA PHE A 339 2.25 -10.26 18.18
C PHE A 339 0.84 -10.68 18.58
N LEU A 340 -0.18 -10.26 17.83
CA LEU A 340 -1.57 -10.52 18.14
C LEU A 340 -2.00 -11.90 17.63
N LYS A 341 -2.89 -12.54 18.36
CA LYS A 341 -3.69 -13.64 17.82
C LYS A 341 -4.66 -13.09 16.78
N HIS A 342 -5.03 -13.90 15.81
CA HIS A 342 -5.98 -13.48 14.76
C HIS A 342 -7.36 -13.08 15.33
N THR A 343 -7.72 -13.53 16.54
CA THR A 343 -8.96 -13.17 17.26
C THR A 343 -8.89 -11.77 17.89
N GLU A 344 -7.70 -11.28 18.23
CA GLU A 344 -7.48 -9.99 18.91
C GLU A 344 -7.40 -8.83 17.91
N LEU A 345 -7.16 -9.14 16.63
CA LEU A 345 -7.00 -8.15 15.56
C LEU A 345 -8.21 -7.21 15.44
N GLY A 346 -9.42 -7.76 15.61
CA GLY A 346 -10.69 -7.04 15.58
C GLY A 346 -10.71 -5.84 16.53
N GLU A 347 -10.44 -6.12 17.80
CA GLU A 347 -10.42 -5.13 18.87
C GLU A 347 -9.26 -4.16 18.74
N PHE A 348 -8.07 -4.66 18.38
CA PHE A 348 -6.89 -3.82 18.19
C PHE A 348 -7.12 -2.74 17.13
N MET A 349 -7.62 -3.11 15.95
CA MET A 349 -7.93 -2.13 14.91
C MET A 349 -9.09 -1.21 15.32
N LYS A 350 -10.11 -1.73 16.02
CA LYS A 350 -11.18 -0.86 16.52
C LYS A 350 -10.61 0.22 17.44
N ASN A 351 -9.69 -0.12 18.35
CA ASN A 351 -9.06 0.86 19.24
C ASN A 351 -8.20 1.85 18.45
N LEU A 352 -7.40 1.36 17.50
CA LEU A 352 -6.49 2.16 16.69
C LEU A 352 -7.23 3.13 15.75
N PHE A 353 -8.18 2.64 14.96
CA PHE A 353 -8.87 3.40 13.92
C PHE A 353 -10.10 4.16 14.44
N SER A 354 -10.68 3.79 15.58
CA SER A 354 -11.80 4.56 16.14
C SER A 354 -11.39 5.92 16.68
N GLN A 355 -10.09 6.16 16.92
CA GLN A 355 -9.56 7.38 17.55
C GLN A 355 -10.14 7.67 18.95
N LYS A 356 -10.87 6.71 19.54
CA LYS A 356 -11.45 6.82 20.88
C LYS A 356 -10.46 6.38 21.96
N HIS A 357 -9.53 5.49 21.62
CA HIS A 357 -8.50 5.03 22.54
C HIS A 357 -7.43 6.12 22.74
N PRO A 358 -6.89 6.31 23.96
CA PRO A 358 -5.80 7.26 24.20
C PRO A 358 -4.57 7.03 23.31
N ASP A 359 -4.25 5.77 23.03
CA ASP A 359 -3.11 5.39 22.20
C ASP A 359 -3.38 5.46 20.69
N ALA A 360 -4.58 5.87 20.27
CA ALA A 360 -4.87 6.03 18.86
C ALA A 360 -4.11 7.24 18.30
N PRO A 361 -3.49 7.12 17.10
CA PRO A 361 -2.72 8.20 16.50
C PRO A 361 -3.62 9.40 16.21
N LYS A 362 -3.21 10.57 16.68
CA LYS A 362 -3.87 11.86 16.48
C LYS A 362 -2.83 12.88 16.05
N ASP A 363 -3.08 13.53 14.93
CA ASP A 363 -2.24 14.61 14.41
C ASP A 363 -0.76 14.24 14.15
N ILE A 364 -0.47 12.95 13.93
CA ILE A 364 0.86 12.42 13.67
C ILE A 364 0.89 11.56 12.42
N GLY A 365 2.04 11.40 11.79
CA GLY A 365 2.30 10.37 10.79
C GLY A 365 2.43 9.00 11.44
N TRP A 366 1.78 7.98 10.88
CA TRP A 366 1.78 6.64 11.45
C TRP A 366 1.61 5.55 10.40
N SER A 367 2.09 4.36 10.74
CA SER A 367 1.97 3.18 9.89
C SER A 367 1.42 1.98 10.66
N PHE A 368 0.48 1.27 10.05
CA PHE A 368 -0.07 0.02 10.54
C PHE A 368 0.50 -1.17 9.75
N HIS A 369 1.29 -1.99 10.43
CA HIS A 369 1.79 -3.25 9.89
C HIS A 369 0.80 -4.37 10.24
N GLY A 370 -0.12 -4.63 9.32
CA GLY A 370 -1.16 -5.65 9.41
C GLY A 370 -0.61 -7.03 9.05
N VAL A 371 0.21 -7.59 9.92
CA VAL A 371 0.89 -8.88 9.71
C VAL A 371 0.72 -9.82 10.90
N GLN A 372 1.00 -11.11 10.70
CA GLN A 372 1.13 -12.09 11.79
C GLN A 372 2.56 -12.57 11.91
N GLY A 373 3.14 -12.38 13.08
CA GLY A 373 4.46 -12.91 13.41
C GLY A 373 4.42 -14.42 13.63
N LEU A 374 5.61 -15.01 13.70
CA LEU A 374 5.75 -16.44 13.94
C LEU A 374 5.35 -16.83 15.37
N GLN A 375 5.61 -15.97 16.36
CA GLN A 375 5.31 -16.28 17.76
C GLN A 375 3.80 -16.33 18.06
N SER A 376 3.00 -15.56 17.34
CA SER A 376 1.53 -15.56 17.47
C SER A 376 0.83 -16.77 16.84
N SER A 377 1.54 -17.60 16.07
CA SER A 377 0.99 -18.86 15.52
C SER A 377 1.22 -20.07 16.43
N TYR A 378 1.85 -19.91 17.59
CA TYR A 378 1.94 -20.98 18.60
C TYR A 378 0.66 -21.00 19.45
N THR A 379 -0.40 -21.61 18.94
CA THR A 379 -1.39 -22.27 19.79
C THR A 379 -0.93 -23.72 19.98
N THR A 380 -1.12 -24.26 21.18
CA THR A 380 -0.46 -25.48 21.71
C THR A 380 -0.75 -26.80 20.97
N ASP A 381 -1.40 -26.75 19.80
CA ASP A 381 -1.76 -27.92 18.98
C ASP A 381 -1.71 -27.68 17.46
N GLU A 382 -1.25 -26.52 16.97
CA GLU A 382 -1.29 -26.19 15.53
C GLU A 382 0.07 -26.30 14.81
N SER A 383 0.04 -26.85 13.59
CA SER A 383 1.18 -26.93 12.68
C SER A 383 1.73 -25.55 12.32
N TYR A 384 3.06 -25.45 12.15
CA TYR A 384 3.77 -24.27 11.69
C TYR A 384 3.13 -23.67 10.42
N MET A 385 2.48 -22.50 10.54
CA MET A 385 1.95 -21.77 9.37
C MET A 385 3.04 -20.98 8.67
N MET A 386 3.13 -21.13 7.37
CA MET A 386 3.99 -20.37 6.47
C MET A 386 3.54 -18.90 6.40
N PRO A 387 4.43 -17.95 6.11
CA PRO A 387 4.09 -16.53 6.01
C PRO A 387 2.89 -16.24 5.09
N LYS A 388 2.83 -16.90 3.94
CA LYS A 388 1.71 -16.78 2.99
C LYS A 388 0.38 -17.32 3.53
N GLU A 389 0.40 -18.36 4.35
CA GLU A 389 -0.80 -18.93 4.97
C GLU A 389 -1.35 -17.97 6.03
N ARG A 390 -0.46 -17.37 6.83
CA ARG A 390 -0.83 -16.33 7.80
C ARG A 390 -1.40 -15.09 7.10
N ALA A 391 -0.78 -14.64 6.00
CA ALA A 391 -1.30 -13.53 5.20
C ALA A 391 -2.67 -13.88 4.57
N ASN A 392 -2.86 -15.11 4.09
CA ASN A 392 -4.15 -15.57 3.56
C ASN A 392 -5.26 -15.57 4.62
N LEU A 393 -4.92 -15.80 5.90
CA LEU A 393 -5.89 -15.78 7.00
C LEU A 393 -6.23 -14.35 7.47
N ILE A 394 -5.24 -13.45 7.51
CA ILE A 394 -5.38 -12.14 8.15
C ILE A 394 -5.75 -11.05 7.17
N ASN A 395 -5.21 -11.06 5.95
CA ASN A 395 -5.45 -10.00 4.99
C ASN A 395 -6.94 -9.82 4.66
N PRO A 396 -7.76 -10.87 4.43
CA PRO A 396 -9.18 -10.69 4.20
C PRO A 396 -9.90 -10.00 5.37
N LYS A 397 -9.55 -10.37 6.61
CA LYS A 397 -10.12 -9.74 7.82
C LYS A 397 -9.77 -8.26 7.91
N LEU A 398 -8.49 -7.94 7.67
CA LEU A 398 -7.99 -6.56 7.62
C LEU A 398 -8.71 -5.74 6.55
N MET A 399 -8.87 -6.30 5.34
CA MET A 399 -9.49 -5.61 4.22
C MET A 399 -10.99 -5.37 4.44
N THR A 400 -11.72 -6.33 5.01
CA THR A 400 -13.11 -6.14 5.41
C THR A 400 -13.26 -4.98 6.40
N MET A 401 -12.37 -4.93 7.38
CA MET A 401 -12.34 -3.90 8.41
C MET A 401 -12.00 -2.52 7.84
N LEU A 402 -11.02 -2.45 6.92
CA LEU A 402 -10.63 -1.21 6.24
C LEU A 402 -11.69 -0.73 5.24
N GLY A 403 -12.45 -1.65 4.60
CA GLY A 403 -13.49 -1.33 3.63
C GLY A 403 -14.65 -0.49 4.19
N GLY A 404 -14.76 -0.39 5.52
CA GLY A 404 -15.69 0.52 6.19
C GLY A 404 -15.11 1.93 6.44
N PRO A 405 -15.59 2.66 7.47
CA PRO A 405 -15.15 4.02 7.77
C PRO A 405 -13.69 4.13 8.24
N TRP A 406 -13.01 3.01 8.48
CA TRP A 406 -11.64 2.99 8.97
C TRP A 406 -10.61 3.34 7.90
N SER A 407 -10.86 3.05 6.63
CA SER A 407 -10.02 3.54 5.53
C SER A 407 -9.86 5.07 5.55
N LEU A 408 -10.93 5.81 5.87
CA LEU A 408 -10.91 7.28 5.98
C LEU A 408 -9.96 7.80 7.07
N ARG A 409 -9.53 6.95 8.00
CA ARG A 409 -8.60 7.31 9.07
C ARG A 409 -7.23 6.66 8.90
N ALA A 410 -7.09 5.75 7.93
CA ALA A 410 -5.82 5.10 7.64
C ALA A 410 -4.80 6.12 7.13
N ASN A 411 -3.55 6.00 7.62
CA ASN A 411 -2.38 6.64 7.04
C ASN A 411 -1.60 5.61 6.19
N ALA A 412 -0.43 5.11 6.62
CA ALA A 412 0.22 4.02 5.91
C ALA A 412 -0.27 2.64 6.39
N VAL A 413 -0.68 1.74 5.48
CA VAL A 413 -1.03 0.34 5.82
C VAL A 413 -0.14 -0.61 5.05
N LEU A 414 0.56 -1.47 5.78
CA LEU A 414 1.56 -2.39 5.24
C LEU A 414 1.14 -3.82 5.50
N LEU A 415 1.12 -4.63 4.44
CA LEU A 415 0.74 -6.04 4.48
C LEU A 415 1.86 -6.96 3.97
N ASP A 416 1.82 -8.22 4.41
CA ASP A 416 2.52 -9.31 3.73
C ASP A 416 1.67 -9.76 2.52
N TYR A 417 2.30 -10.07 1.40
CA TYR A 417 1.65 -10.61 0.19
C TYR A 417 0.47 -9.76 -0.31
N PHE A 418 0.69 -8.46 -0.53
CA PHE A 418 -0.37 -7.49 -0.84
C PHE A 418 -1.27 -7.86 -2.04
N THR A 419 -0.78 -8.70 -2.96
CA THR A 419 -1.51 -9.16 -4.15
C THR A 419 -2.76 -9.97 -3.83
N ASN A 420 -2.87 -10.54 -2.63
CA ASN A 420 -4.10 -11.19 -2.16
C ASN A 420 -5.14 -10.19 -1.60
N THR A 421 -4.93 -8.89 -1.79
CA THR A 421 -5.80 -7.81 -1.30
C THR A 421 -6.13 -6.79 -2.37
N ASN A 422 -7.16 -5.98 -2.09
CA ASN A 422 -7.47 -4.79 -2.88
C ASN A 422 -6.91 -3.49 -2.29
N LEU A 423 -5.78 -3.57 -1.57
CA LEU A 423 -5.24 -2.45 -0.79
C LEU A 423 -4.97 -1.20 -1.62
N VAL A 424 -4.43 -1.36 -2.83
CA VAL A 424 -4.08 -0.24 -3.71
C VAL A 424 -5.33 0.51 -4.17
N ASP A 425 -6.33 -0.20 -4.72
CA ASP A 425 -7.57 0.44 -5.16
C ASP A 425 -8.28 1.12 -3.99
N MET A 426 -8.34 0.44 -2.83
CA MET A 426 -8.93 1.01 -1.64
C MET A 426 -8.25 2.32 -1.27
N ALA A 427 -6.92 2.37 -1.23
CA ALA A 427 -6.18 3.59 -0.93
C ALA A 427 -6.45 4.71 -1.95
N VAL A 428 -6.43 4.39 -3.26
CA VAL A 428 -6.70 5.36 -4.34
C VAL A 428 -8.12 5.94 -4.20
N HIS A 429 -9.13 5.08 -4.03
CA HIS A 429 -10.53 5.51 -3.87
C HIS A 429 -10.75 6.30 -2.59
N THR A 430 -10.17 5.85 -1.47
CA THR A 430 -10.27 6.55 -0.19
C THR A 430 -9.64 7.94 -0.25
N ASN A 431 -8.47 8.09 -0.89
CA ASN A 431 -7.82 9.40 -1.00
C ASN A 431 -8.64 10.39 -1.83
N ARG A 432 -9.22 9.95 -2.95
CA ARG A 432 -10.18 10.75 -3.73
C ARG A 432 -11.39 11.17 -2.90
N TYR A 433 -11.88 10.28 -2.05
CA TYR A 433 -13.03 10.59 -1.19
C TYR A 433 -12.65 11.59 -0.08
N LYS A 434 -11.50 11.40 0.56
CA LYS A 434 -10.97 12.30 1.61
C LYS A 434 -10.88 13.75 1.08
N THR A 435 -10.38 13.93 -0.14
CA THR A 435 -10.26 15.27 -0.76
C THR A 435 -11.62 15.88 -1.07
N LEU A 436 -12.53 15.13 -1.70
CA LEU A 436 -13.89 15.60 -1.99
C LEU A 436 -14.65 16.04 -0.72
N LYS A 437 -14.50 15.28 0.37
CA LYS A 437 -15.13 15.62 1.66
C LYS A 437 -14.56 16.92 2.24
N SER A 438 -13.23 17.09 2.21
CA SER A 438 -12.56 18.31 2.70
C SER A 438 -13.06 19.55 1.96
N PHE A 439 -13.19 19.50 0.63
CA PHE A 439 -13.74 20.61 -0.15
C PHE A 439 -15.22 20.89 0.18
N GLY A 440 -16.03 19.85 0.42
CA GLY A 440 -17.43 20.02 0.83
C GLY A 440 -17.58 20.70 2.19
N GLU A 441 -16.67 20.43 3.14
CA GLU A 441 -16.64 21.11 4.44
C GLU A 441 -16.15 22.57 4.32
N GLU A 442 -15.18 22.88 3.44
CA GLU A 442 -14.73 24.26 3.18
C GLU A 442 -15.79 25.14 2.50
N VAL A 443 -16.55 24.62 1.53
CA VAL A 443 -17.61 25.39 0.83
C VAL A 443 -18.74 25.76 1.78
N VAL A 444 -19.09 24.88 2.73
CA VAL A 444 -20.13 25.17 3.75
C VAL A 444 -19.67 26.24 4.74
N VAL A 445 -18.36 26.38 4.98
CA VAL A 445 -17.81 27.42 5.85
C VAL A 445 -17.73 28.78 5.14
N LEU A 446 -17.58 28.80 3.81
CA LEU A 446 -17.51 30.04 3.02
C LEU A 446 -18.87 30.73 2.77
N ASP A 447 -19.99 30.00 2.88
CA ASP A 447 -21.35 30.57 2.74
C ASP A 447 -21.92 31.15 4.05
N ILE A 448 -21.08 31.33 5.09
CA ILE A 448 -21.44 32.00 6.34
C ILE A 448 -20.52 33.20 6.56
N GLN A 449 -20.65 34.24 5.73
CA GLN A 449 -20.19 35.60 6.05
C GLN A 449 -21.18 36.66 5.59
#